data_AF-A0AAD7UYS5-F1
#
_entry.id   AF-A0AAD7UYS5-F1
#
_cell.length_a   1.000
_cell.length_b   1.000
_cell.length_c   1.000
_cell.angle_alpha   90.00
_cell.angle_beta   90.00
_cell.angle_gamma   90.00
#
_symmetry.space_group_name_H-M   'P 1'
#
loop_
_entity.id
_entity.type
_entity.pdbx_description
1 polymer ?
#
loop_
_entity_poly.entity_id
_entity_poly.type
_entity_poly.pdbx_seq_one_letter_code
_entity_poly.pdbx_strand_id
1 'polypeptide(L)'
;MLNQLPNEILHEIFVRLLSPKDYFHLSTTCRNMYLVGSSRHCQIQFLLSYFGDDDSLQPWLSVCCEMIAASNIKPIDRNLLATASNIDSQIFCDYFAQQSDKAIQRTLLDLFRYGSEDGYWKVPSFACDQDAMLLCAKSQVRHITQTGVRRVFHDVTLVEEDDSLQHYYCVFHLIDTFVTFKEEEHGYIMRQGHVIYKDEEDIRDTTAWSKLFKSVRIAKQQNGMYPTQGPPKLQHRYHASSLAPNHWQPCILRNYMQCRLTMTMNKTSLAAGDYVDHIEMSEHRESDMIRLAFYDANTNIRGYLLLSEDGVLWWD
;
A
#
# COMPACT_ATOMS: atom_id res chain seq x y z
N MET A 1 -4.18 -24.81 -30.65
CA MET A 1 -3.80 -26.15 -30.14
C MET A 1 -4.05 -26.26 -28.64
N LEU A 2 -3.41 -25.46 -27.77
CA LEU A 2 -3.68 -25.50 -26.31
C LEU A 2 -5.15 -25.24 -25.95
N ASN A 3 -5.82 -24.30 -26.62
CA ASN A 3 -7.23 -23.97 -26.36
C ASN A 3 -8.25 -25.10 -26.65
N GLN A 4 -7.81 -26.23 -27.20
CA GLN A 4 -8.66 -27.38 -27.50
C GLN A 4 -8.52 -28.49 -26.45
N LEU A 5 -7.63 -28.32 -25.47
CA LEU A 5 -7.47 -29.28 -24.38
C LEU A 5 -8.61 -29.14 -23.34
N PRO A 6 -8.98 -30.22 -22.64
CA PRO A 6 -9.86 -30.16 -21.48
C PRO A 6 -9.31 -29.24 -20.38
N ASN A 7 -10.21 -28.61 -19.63
CA ASN A 7 -9.85 -27.63 -18.59
C ASN A 7 -8.97 -28.24 -17.48
N GLU A 8 -9.13 -29.54 -17.20
CA GLU A 8 -8.34 -30.29 -16.23
C GLU A 8 -6.87 -30.38 -16.67
N ILE A 9 -6.61 -30.60 -17.96
CA ILE A 9 -5.25 -30.62 -18.51
C ILE A 9 -4.66 -29.20 -18.50
N LEU A 10 -5.47 -28.20 -18.85
CA LEU A 10 -5.04 -26.81 -18.79
C LEU A 10 -4.68 -26.40 -17.36
N HIS A 11 -5.48 -26.80 -16.38
CA HIS A 11 -5.22 -26.59 -14.96
C HIS A 11 -3.87 -27.18 -14.54
N GLU A 12 -3.59 -28.43 -14.88
CA GLU A 12 -2.30 -29.08 -14.62
C GLU A 12 -1.12 -28.34 -15.27
N ILE A 13 -1.30 -27.83 -16.49
CA ILE A 13 -0.27 -27.02 -17.15
C ILE A 13 0.02 -25.76 -16.34
N PHE A 14 -1.02 -25.04 -15.89
CA PHE A 14 -0.87 -23.82 -15.09
C PHE A 14 -0.16 -24.09 -13.76
N VAL A 15 -0.57 -25.12 -13.02
CA VAL A 15 -0.02 -25.44 -11.69
C VAL A 15 1.47 -25.82 -11.76
N ARG A 16 1.92 -26.42 -12.86
CA ARG A 16 3.32 -26.85 -13.05
C ARG A 16 4.24 -25.76 -13.60
N LEU A 17 3.74 -24.56 -13.87
CA LEU A 17 4.60 -23.46 -14.28
C LEU A 17 5.54 -23.09 -13.12
N LEU A 18 6.82 -22.91 -13.44
CA LEU A 18 7.83 -22.58 -12.43
C LEU A 18 8.02 -21.07 -12.24
N SER A 19 7.34 -20.28 -13.06
CA SER A 19 7.56 -18.84 -13.22
C SER A 19 6.21 -18.12 -13.14
N PRO A 20 6.04 -17.18 -12.19
CA PRO A 20 4.84 -16.34 -12.13
C PRO A 20 4.63 -15.57 -13.43
N LYS A 21 5.72 -15.10 -14.05
CA LYS A 21 5.66 -14.39 -15.34
C LYS A 21 5.01 -15.25 -16.42
N ASP A 22 5.38 -16.52 -16.52
CA ASP A 22 4.83 -17.43 -17.51
C ASP A 22 3.38 -17.78 -17.20
N TYR A 23 3.02 -17.93 -15.92
CA TYR A 23 1.64 -18.11 -15.47
C TYR A 23 0.73 -16.96 -15.93
N PHE A 24 1.13 -15.72 -15.65
CA PHE A 24 0.33 -14.56 -16.02
C PHE A 24 0.34 -14.31 -17.53
N HIS A 25 1.43 -14.59 -18.24
CA HIS A 25 1.46 -14.51 -19.69
C HIS A 25 0.56 -15.55 -20.36
N LEU A 26 0.54 -16.79 -19.87
CA LEU A 26 -0.35 -17.82 -20.39
C LEU A 26 -1.81 -17.40 -20.20
N SER A 27 -2.14 -16.86 -19.03
CA SER A 27 -3.48 -16.35 -18.68
C SER A 27 -3.96 -15.24 -19.62
N THR A 28 -3.07 -14.44 -20.23
CA THR A 28 -3.47 -13.34 -21.12
C THR A 28 -3.55 -13.73 -22.60
N THR A 29 -3.22 -14.96 -22.97
CA THR A 29 -3.19 -15.38 -24.38
C THR A 29 -4.55 -15.46 -25.06
N CYS A 30 -5.57 -16.00 -24.38
CA CYS A 30 -6.93 -16.07 -24.88
C CYS A 30 -7.95 -16.18 -23.75
N ARG A 31 -9.23 -15.98 -24.05
CA ARG A 31 -10.32 -15.98 -23.05
C ARG A 31 -10.38 -17.26 -22.22
N ASN A 32 -10.16 -18.43 -22.81
CA ASN A 32 -10.24 -19.68 -22.05
C ASN A 32 -9.06 -19.82 -21.07
N MET A 33 -7.83 -19.51 -21.52
CA MET A 33 -6.65 -19.50 -20.64
C MET A 33 -6.81 -18.49 -19.51
N TYR A 34 -7.40 -17.34 -19.82
CA TYR A 34 -7.75 -16.35 -18.80
C TYR A 34 -8.68 -16.95 -17.76
N LEU A 35 -9.80 -17.57 -18.17
CA LEU A 35 -10.78 -18.14 -17.23
C LEU A 35 -10.18 -19.25 -16.36
N VAL A 36 -9.31 -20.11 -16.91
CA VAL A 36 -8.64 -21.17 -16.16
C VAL A 36 -7.61 -20.58 -15.19
N GLY A 37 -6.69 -19.74 -15.69
CA GLY A 37 -5.64 -19.12 -14.87
C GLY A 37 -6.13 -18.03 -13.91
N SER A 38 -7.33 -17.48 -14.11
CA SER A 38 -7.97 -16.56 -13.16
C SER A 38 -8.83 -17.29 -12.13
N SER A 39 -9.01 -18.61 -12.23
CA SER A 39 -9.77 -19.36 -11.25
C SER A 39 -9.00 -19.42 -9.93
N ARG A 40 -9.69 -19.12 -8.82
CA ARG A 40 -9.07 -19.06 -7.49
C ARG A 40 -8.40 -20.38 -7.11
N HIS A 41 -9.02 -21.51 -7.44
CA HIS A 41 -8.45 -22.84 -7.20
C HIS A 41 -7.11 -23.04 -7.94
N CYS A 42 -7.04 -22.70 -9.23
CA CYS A 42 -5.82 -22.84 -10.02
C CYS A 42 -4.69 -21.94 -9.51
N GLN A 43 -5.02 -20.70 -9.13
CA GLN A 43 -4.06 -19.78 -8.55
C GLN A 43 -3.50 -20.30 -7.23
N ILE A 44 -4.35 -20.76 -6.32
CA ILE A 44 -3.91 -21.32 -5.03
C ILE A 44 -2.97 -22.51 -5.24
N GLN A 45 -3.34 -23.45 -6.12
CA GLN A 45 -2.51 -24.63 -6.39
C GLN A 45 -1.15 -24.27 -7.02
N PHE A 46 -1.13 -23.31 -7.94
CA PHE A 46 0.11 -22.77 -8.47
C PHE A 46 0.96 -22.13 -7.36
N LEU A 47 0.39 -21.26 -6.52
CA LEU A 47 1.11 -20.60 -5.43
C LEU A 47 1.65 -21.60 -4.39
N LEU A 48 0.87 -22.61 -4.03
CA LEU A 48 1.30 -23.72 -3.17
C LEU A 48 2.48 -24.47 -3.76
N SER A 49 2.46 -24.77 -5.06
CA SER A 49 3.60 -25.40 -5.74
C SER A 49 4.80 -24.45 -5.86
N TYR A 50 4.56 -23.16 -6.01
CA TYR A 50 5.60 -22.16 -6.24
C TYR A 50 6.35 -21.78 -4.95
N PHE A 51 5.63 -21.66 -3.84
CA PHE A 51 6.15 -21.38 -2.49
C PHE A 51 6.30 -22.63 -1.63
N GLY A 52 6.10 -23.84 -2.17
CA GLY A 52 6.06 -25.07 -1.38
C GLY A 52 7.35 -25.40 -0.63
N ASP A 53 8.47 -24.82 -1.06
CA ASP A 53 9.78 -24.93 -0.40
C ASP A 53 10.01 -23.87 0.70
N ASP A 54 9.04 -22.98 0.95
CA ASP A 54 9.12 -21.92 1.97
C ASP A 54 8.63 -22.44 3.33
N ASP A 55 9.59 -22.78 4.20
CA ASP A 55 9.33 -23.31 5.54
C ASP A 55 8.83 -22.23 6.53
N SER A 56 8.95 -20.93 6.21
CA SER A 56 8.81 -19.84 7.18
C SER A 56 7.42 -19.73 7.82
N LEU A 57 6.39 -20.25 7.17
CA LEU A 57 4.99 -20.13 7.59
C LEU A 57 4.24 -21.46 7.60
N GLN A 58 4.94 -22.59 7.54
CA GLN A 58 4.31 -23.88 7.78
C GLN A 58 3.77 -23.96 9.22
N PRO A 59 2.55 -24.49 9.45
CA PRO A 59 1.67 -25.22 8.52
C PRO A 59 0.67 -24.34 7.75
N TRP A 60 0.72 -23.01 7.89
CA TRP A 60 -0.29 -22.07 7.40
C TRP A 60 -0.07 -21.59 5.96
N LEU A 61 0.81 -22.25 5.21
CA LEU A 61 1.13 -21.89 3.82
C LEU A 61 -0.12 -21.81 2.94
N SER A 62 -1.07 -22.73 3.10
CA SER A 62 -2.32 -22.73 2.32
C SER A 62 -3.13 -21.45 2.52
N VAL A 63 -3.27 -21.00 3.77
CA VAL A 63 -4.00 -19.78 4.12
C VAL A 63 -3.31 -18.54 3.55
N CYS A 64 -1.98 -18.52 3.58
CA CYS A 64 -1.19 -17.43 3.00
C CYS A 64 -1.36 -17.36 1.47
N CYS A 65 -1.31 -18.51 0.79
CA CYS A 65 -1.54 -18.61 -0.65
C CYS A 65 -2.98 -18.22 -1.03
N GLU A 66 -3.98 -18.58 -0.22
CA GLU A 66 -5.38 -18.16 -0.40
C GLU A 66 -5.55 -16.65 -0.32
N MET A 67 -4.84 -16.00 0.60
CA MET A 67 -4.83 -14.56 0.78
C MET A 67 -4.14 -13.83 -0.40
N ILE A 68 -2.98 -14.33 -0.83
CA ILE A 68 -2.26 -13.79 -2.00
C ILE A 68 -3.11 -13.92 -3.26
N ALA A 69 -3.75 -15.08 -3.47
CA ALA A 69 -4.67 -15.29 -4.60
C ALA A 69 -5.88 -14.34 -4.55
N ALA A 70 -6.48 -14.13 -3.37
CA ALA A 70 -7.58 -13.18 -3.20
C ALA A 70 -7.18 -11.73 -3.54
N SER A 71 -5.91 -11.38 -3.28
CA SER A 71 -5.34 -10.07 -3.56
C SER A 71 -4.97 -9.87 -5.04
N ASN A 72 -4.97 -10.96 -5.84
CA ASN A 72 -4.62 -10.96 -7.26
C ASN A 72 -3.27 -10.27 -7.56
N ILE A 73 -2.34 -10.33 -6.61
CA ILE A 73 -0.98 -9.82 -6.77
C ILE A 73 -0.13 -10.87 -7.47
N LYS A 74 0.86 -10.40 -8.25
CA LYS A 74 1.82 -11.29 -8.90
C LYS A 74 2.98 -11.55 -7.95
N PRO A 75 3.35 -12.81 -7.69
CA PRO A 75 4.58 -13.10 -6.96
C PRO A 75 5.78 -12.45 -7.63
N ILE A 76 6.61 -11.79 -6.82
CA ILE A 76 7.80 -11.05 -7.28
C ILE A 76 8.99 -12.00 -7.39
N ASP A 77 9.12 -12.90 -6.41
CA ASP A 77 10.13 -13.94 -6.32
C ASP A 77 9.56 -15.12 -5.51
N ARG A 78 10.42 -16.09 -5.16
CA ARG A 78 10.06 -17.24 -4.32
C ARG A 78 9.94 -16.91 -2.83
N ASN A 79 9.98 -15.65 -2.43
CA ASN A 79 9.79 -15.23 -1.05
C ASN A 79 8.33 -14.82 -0.84
N LEU A 80 7.62 -15.60 -0.03
CA LEU A 80 6.20 -15.38 0.23
C LEU A 80 5.97 -14.05 0.95
N LEU A 81 6.79 -13.73 1.95
CA LEU A 81 6.70 -12.49 2.72
C LEU A 81 6.97 -11.25 1.84
N ALA A 82 7.97 -11.34 0.95
CA ALA A 82 8.27 -10.28 -0.01
C ALA A 82 7.09 -10.03 -0.97
N THR A 83 6.44 -11.10 -1.42
CA THR A 83 5.22 -11.00 -2.23
C THR A 83 4.08 -10.35 -1.44
N ALA A 84 3.86 -10.77 -0.19
CA ALA A 84 2.78 -10.27 0.67
C ALA A 84 2.85 -8.75 0.94
N SER A 85 4.04 -8.15 0.91
CA SER A 85 4.22 -6.69 1.07
C SER A 85 3.40 -5.82 0.10
N ASN A 86 2.98 -6.38 -1.05
CA ASN A 86 2.22 -5.67 -2.08
C ASN A 86 0.70 -5.92 -2.01
N ILE A 87 0.24 -6.69 -1.03
CA ILE A 87 -1.20 -6.90 -0.80
C ILE A 87 -1.84 -5.54 -0.51
N ASP A 88 -2.93 -5.25 -1.21
CA ASP A 88 -3.75 -4.09 -0.92
C ASP A 88 -4.31 -4.19 0.49
N SER A 89 -4.09 -3.15 1.30
CA SER A 89 -4.41 -3.18 2.72
C SER A 89 -5.90 -3.37 2.99
N GLN A 90 -6.79 -2.89 2.11
CA GLN A 90 -8.23 -3.10 2.27
C GLN A 90 -8.57 -4.57 2.06
N ILE A 91 -8.01 -5.19 1.01
CA ILE A 91 -8.18 -6.63 0.77
C ILE A 91 -7.67 -7.43 1.98
N PHE A 92 -6.53 -7.03 2.57
CA PHE A 92 -6.04 -7.62 3.82
C PHE A 92 -7.03 -7.51 4.97
N CYS A 93 -7.49 -6.29 5.29
CA CYS A 93 -8.39 -6.07 6.40
C CYS A 93 -9.71 -6.85 6.22
N ASP A 94 -10.25 -6.88 5.01
CA ASP A 94 -11.48 -7.61 4.67
C ASP A 94 -11.32 -9.12 4.86
N TYR A 95 -10.17 -9.68 4.46
CA TYR A 95 -9.87 -11.10 4.63
C TYR A 95 -9.59 -11.45 6.09
N PHE A 96 -8.83 -10.60 6.79
CA PHE A 96 -8.49 -10.76 8.20
C PHE A 96 -9.75 -10.79 9.08
N ALA A 97 -10.70 -9.89 8.83
CA ALA A 97 -11.97 -9.82 9.56
C ALA A 97 -12.85 -11.08 9.39
N GLN A 98 -12.62 -11.88 8.35
CA GLN A 98 -13.34 -13.15 8.13
C GLN A 98 -12.73 -14.32 8.92
N GLN A 99 -11.52 -14.15 9.48
CA GLN A 99 -10.84 -15.20 10.23
C GLN A 99 -11.24 -15.15 11.71
N SER A 100 -11.60 -16.30 12.28
CA SER A 100 -11.89 -16.44 13.71
C SER A 100 -10.78 -17.15 14.50
N ASP A 101 -9.83 -17.79 13.81
CA ASP A 101 -8.73 -18.50 14.45
C ASP A 101 -7.58 -17.53 14.75
N LYS A 102 -7.23 -17.42 16.04
CA LYS A 102 -6.16 -16.55 16.53
C LYS A 102 -4.79 -16.87 15.92
N ALA A 103 -4.47 -18.15 15.70
CA ALA A 103 -3.21 -18.55 15.10
C ALA A 103 -3.14 -18.11 13.64
N ILE A 104 -4.23 -18.28 12.89
CA ILE A 104 -4.33 -17.79 11.50
C ILE A 104 -4.19 -16.27 11.45
N GLN A 105 -4.92 -15.54 12.29
CA GLN A 105 -4.84 -14.08 12.36
C GLN A 105 -3.40 -13.61 12.63
N ARG A 106 -2.71 -14.23 13.59
CA ARG A 106 -1.30 -13.93 13.88
C ARG A 106 -0.41 -14.17 12.66
N THR A 107 -0.53 -15.33 12.02
CA THR A 107 0.25 -15.66 10.81
C THR A 107 0.02 -14.65 9.70
N LEU A 108 -1.22 -14.20 9.49
CA LEU A 108 -1.54 -13.19 8.48
C LEU A 108 -0.86 -11.85 8.78
N LEU A 109 -0.73 -11.45 10.05
CA LEU A 109 0.01 -10.25 10.44
C LEU A 109 1.52 -10.43 10.22
N ASP A 110 2.05 -11.62 10.53
CA ASP A 110 3.45 -11.98 10.31
C ASP A 110 3.88 -11.92 8.82
N LEU A 111 2.93 -12.04 7.88
CA LEU A 111 3.20 -11.90 6.43
C LEU A 111 3.90 -10.60 6.06
N PHE A 112 3.68 -9.55 6.84
CA PHE A 112 4.18 -8.21 6.57
C PHE A 112 5.51 -7.91 7.27
N ARG A 113 6.19 -8.92 7.85
CA ARG A 113 7.51 -8.77 8.51
C ARG A 113 8.71 -8.78 7.56
N TYR A 114 8.52 -8.92 6.25
CA TYR A 114 9.65 -8.97 5.31
C TYR A 114 10.52 -7.71 5.37
N GLY A 115 11.80 -7.87 5.71
CA GLY A 115 12.71 -6.73 5.85
C GLY A 115 12.47 -5.91 7.12
N SER A 116 11.91 -6.52 8.17
CA SER A 116 11.77 -5.90 9.49
C SER A 116 13.11 -5.47 10.07
N GLU A 117 13.16 -4.23 10.55
CA GLU A 117 14.30 -3.62 11.22
C GLU A 117 14.00 -3.50 12.71
N ASP A 118 14.76 -4.21 13.54
CA ASP A 118 14.65 -4.12 14.99
C ASP A 118 15.19 -2.78 15.50
N GLY A 119 14.53 -2.19 16.49
CA GLY A 119 14.91 -0.89 17.04
C GLY A 119 13.85 -0.30 17.97
N TYR A 120 13.96 0.98 18.24
CA TYR A 120 12.91 1.74 18.93
C TYR A 120 12.39 2.79 17.95
N TRP A 121 11.28 2.47 17.31
CA TRP A 121 10.73 3.27 16.23
C TRP A 121 9.56 4.10 16.73
N LYS A 122 9.54 5.36 16.30
CA LYS A 122 8.43 6.27 16.57
C LYS A 122 7.23 5.86 15.74
N VAL A 123 6.10 5.70 16.40
CA VAL A 123 4.80 5.47 15.75
C VAL A 123 4.00 6.78 15.81
N PRO A 124 3.23 7.16 14.77
CA PRO A 124 2.37 8.35 14.83
C PRO A 124 1.38 8.31 16.01
N SER A 125 1.29 9.43 16.74
CA SER A 125 0.63 9.54 18.05
C SER A 125 -0.90 9.70 17.99
N PHE A 126 -1.53 9.37 19.12
CA PHE A 126 -2.97 9.51 19.39
C PHE A 126 -3.32 10.92 19.90
N ALA A 127 -2.36 11.62 20.51
CA ALA A 127 -2.63 12.83 21.27
C ALA A 127 -2.28 14.10 20.49
N CYS A 128 -3.19 15.08 20.51
CA CYS A 128 -3.02 16.45 20.00
C CYS A 128 -1.97 17.28 20.76
N ASP A 129 -1.18 16.68 21.65
CA ASP A 129 -0.19 17.40 22.46
C ASP A 129 1.22 17.21 21.90
N GLN A 130 1.92 18.32 21.65
CA GLN A 130 3.27 18.31 21.07
C GLN A 130 4.30 17.65 21.99
N ASP A 131 3.97 17.52 23.27
CA ASP A 131 4.78 16.87 24.31
C ASP A 131 4.34 15.44 24.64
N ALA A 132 3.29 14.91 23.99
CA ALA A 132 2.84 13.54 24.20
C ALA A 132 3.98 12.56 23.84
N MET A 133 4.34 11.68 24.78
CA MET A 133 5.47 10.79 24.63
C MET A 133 5.40 10.00 23.31
N LEU A 134 6.47 10.18 22.54
CA LEU A 134 6.80 9.48 21.32
C LEU A 134 6.71 7.96 21.55
N LEU A 135 5.72 7.34 20.91
CA LEU A 135 5.41 5.91 20.95
C LEU A 135 6.60 5.05 20.51
N CYS A 136 6.72 3.82 21.02
CA CYS A 136 7.79 2.90 20.62
C CYS A 136 7.26 1.58 20.07
N ALA A 137 7.66 1.28 18.84
CA ALA A 137 7.60 -0.06 18.25
C ALA A 137 8.98 -0.72 18.36
N LYS A 138 9.00 -2.03 18.61
CA LYS A 138 10.26 -2.80 18.69
C LYS A 138 10.84 -3.14 17.33
N SER A 139 10.01 -3.11 16.29
CA SER A 139 10.48 -3.18 14.93
C SER A 139 9.56 -2.43 13.98
N GLN A 140 10.10 -2.07 12.82
CA GLN A 140 9.32 -1.51 11.73
C GLN A 140 9.68 -2.19 10.42
N VAL A 141 8.76 -2.11 9.47
CA VAL A 141 8.99 -2.45 8.07
C VAL A 141 8.51 -1.27 7.25
N ARG A 142 9.33 -0.82 6.29
CA ARG A 142 8.93 0.21 5.34
C ARG A 142 8.73 -0.41 3.96
N HIS A 143 7.49 -0.37 3.52
CA HIS A 143 7.05 -0.84 2.22
C HIS A 143 6.95 0.34 1.26
N ILE A 144 7.83 0.41 0.26
CA ILE A 144 7.71 1.37 -0.83
C ILE A 144 6.66 0.83 -1.80
N THR A 145 5.38 1.06 -1.49
CA THR A 145 4.26 0.56 -2.30
C THR A 145 3.28 1.69 -2.61
N GLN A 146 2.53 1.55 -3.70
CA GLN A 146 1.49 2.50 -4.10
C GLN A 146 0.09 2.08 -3.63
N THR A 147 -0.12 0.78 -3.41
CA THR A 147 -1.43 0.17 -3.13
C THR A 147 -1.47 -0.57 -1.79
N GLY A 148 -0.32 -1.01 -1.27
CA GLY A 148 -0.25 -1.74 -0.01
C GLY A 148 -0.04 -0.82 1.18
N VAL A 149 0.22 -1.44 2.32
CA VAL A 149 0.63 -0.74 3.54
C VAL A 149 1.95 -0.01 3.26
N ARG A 150 2.13 1.22 3.74
CA ARG A 150 3.39 1.96 3.59
C ARG A 150 4.39 1.59 4.66
N ARG A 151 3.92 1.46 5.91
CA ARG A 151 4.77 1.08 7.03
C ARG A 151 4.03 0.15 7.97
N VAL A 152 4.75 -0.78 8.54
CA VAL A 152 4.21 -1.75 9.49
C VAL A 152 5.06 -1.69 10.73
N PHE A 153 4.45 -1.38 11.87
CA PHE A 153 5.11 -1.39 13.15
C PHE A 153 4.70 -2.64 13.92
N HIS A 154 5.64 -3.30 14.57
CA HIS A 154 5.38 -4.51 15.35
C HIS A 154 5.72 -4.30 16.83
N ASP A 155 4.99 -5.04 17.67
CA ASP A 155 5.14 -5.05 19.13
C ASP A 155 5.12 -3.61 19.69
N VAL A 156 4.03 -2.91 19.37
CA VAL A 156 3.86 -1.50 19.63
C VAL A 156 3.25 -1.28 21.00
N THR A 157 3.82 -0.36 21.77
CA THR A 157 3.26 0.06 23.06
C THR A 157 2.75 1.49 22.95
N LEU A 158 1.47 1.69 23.22
CA LEU A 158 0.74 2.94 23.02
C LEU A 158 0.12 3.39 24.33
N VAL A 159 0.14 4.70 24.59
CA VAL A 159 -0.66 5.31 25.65
C VAL A 159 -1.96 5.79 25.01
N GLU A 160 -3.11 5.27 25.47
CA GLU A 160 -4.43 5.71 25.01
C GLU A 160 -4.86 7.03 25.70
N GLU A 161 -5.96 7.64 25.24
CA GLU A 161 -6.45 8.93 25.73
C GLU A 161 -6.79 8.95 27.23
N ASP A 162 -7.03 7.78 27.82
CA ASP A 162 -7.28 7.59 29.25
C ASP A 162 -5.99 7.40 30.07
N ASP A 163 -4.83 7.73 29.48
CA ASP A 163 -3.48 7.47 30.00
C ASP A 163 -3.16 5.99 30.23
N SER A 164 -3.98 5.07 29.71
CA SER A 164 -3.72 3.63 29.84
C SER A 164 -2.67 3.16 28.83
N LEU A 165 -1.79 2.26 29.27
CA LEU A 165 -0.78 1.67 28.41
C LEU A 165 -1.32 0.39 27.78
N GLN A 166 -1.40 0.39 26.45
CA GLN A 166 -1.90 -0.70 25.64
C GLN A 166 -0.80 -1.29 24.75
N HIS A 167 -0.90 -2.59 24.51
CA HIS A 167 0.02 -3.31 23.65
C HIS A 167 -0.69 -3.78 22.38
N TYR A 168 -0.13 -3.41 21.25
CA TYR A 168 -0.60 -3.78 19.93
C TYR A 168 0.43 -4.69 19.28
N TYR A 169 -0.04 -5.79 18.70
CA TYR A 169 0.83 -6.74 18.03
C TYR A 169 1.40 -6.13 16.75
N CYS A 170 0.54 -5.46 15.99
CA CYS A 170 0.90 -4.86 14.72
C CYS A 170 0.09 -3.59 14.48
N VAL A 171 0.69 -2.66 13.74
CA VAL A 171 0.09 -1.40 13.35
C VAL A 171 0.45 -1.09 11.90
N PHE A 172 -0.56 -0.97 11.05
CA PHE A 172 -0.44 -0.64 9.64
C PHE A 172 -0.63 0.84 9.43
N HIS A 173 0.38 1.49 8.87
CA HIS A 173 0.35 2.87 8.45
C HIS A 173 0.12 2.94 6.93
N LEU A 174 -1.04 3.43 6.52
CA LEU A 174 -1.37 3.70 5.11
C LEU A 174 -1.20 5.20 4.80
N ILE A 175 -1.74 5.69 3.69
CA ILE A 175 -1.63 7.11 3.30
C ILE A 175 -2.61 8.00 4.06
N ASP A 176 -3.82 7.51 4.29
CA ASP A 176 -4.96 8.27 4.82
C ASP A 176 -5.57 7.58 6.04
N THR A 177 -5.00 6.44 6.41
CA THR A 177 -5.58 5.49 7.34
C THR A 177 -4.48 4.85 8.17
N PHE A 178 -4.84 4.54 9.39
CA PHE A 178 -4.05 3.81 10.35
C PHE A 178 -4.88 2.65 10.88
N VAL A 179 -4.33 1.45 10.91
CA VAL A 179 -5.03 0.25 11.38
C VAL A 179 -4.21 -0.43 12.46
N THR A 180 -4.81 -0.70 13.60
CA THR A 180 -4.14 -1.36 14.73
C THR A 180 -4.73 -2.74 14.98
N PHE A 181 -3.88 -3.66 15.43
CA PHE A 181 -4.25 -5.04 15.73
C PHE A 181 -3.85 -5.36 17.17
N LYS A 182 -4.83 -5.36 18.07
CA LYS A 182 -4.65 -5.63 19.49
C LYS A 182 -4.98 -7.08 19.80
N GLU A 183 -4.12 -7.77 20.53
CA GLU A 183 -4.39 -9.14 20.96
C GLU A 183 -5.39 -9.17 22.12
N GLU A 184 -6.38 -10.05 22.04
CA GLU A 184 -7.39 -10.32 23.06
C GLU A 184 -7.52 -11.84 23.30
N GLU A 185 -8.40 -12.25 24.21
CA GLU A 185 -8.56 -13.65 24.61
C GLU A 185 -8.92 -14.57 23.42
N HIS A 186 -9.80 -14.10 22.52
CA HIS A 186 -10.35 -14.91 21.43
C HIS A 186 -9.77 -14.60 20.04
N GLY A 187 -8.73 -13.78 19.96
CA GLY A 187 -8.16 -13.37 18.67
C GLY A 187 -7.56 -11.98 18.74
N TYR A 188 -7.62 -11.28 17.61
CA TYR A 188 -7.17 -9.90 17.50
C TYR A 188 -8.35 -8.98 17.20
N ILE A 189 -8.40 -7.85 17.89
CA ILE A 189 -9.31 -6.75 17.57
C ILE A 189 -8.60 -5.80 16.63
N MET A 190 -9.23 -5.55 15.48
CA MET A 190 -8.80 -4.55 14.52
C MET A 190 -9.52 -3.23 14.80
N ARG A 191 -8.77 -2.13 14.91
CA ARG A 191 -9.32 -0.76 14.95
C ARG A 191 -8.73 0.06 13.83
N GLN A 192 -9.50 1.02 13.32
CA GLN A 192 -9.09 1.86 12.21
C GLN A 192 -9.34 3.33 12.54
N GLY A 193 -8.42 4.18 12.08
CA GLY A 193 -8.49 5.62 12.22
C GLY A 193 -7.92 6.33 11.00
N HIS A 194 -8.13 7.64 10.92
CA HIS A 194 -7.61 8.52 9.88
C HIS A 194 -6.32 9.19 10.33
N VAL A 195 -5.32 9.20 9.45
CA VAL A 195 -4.08 9.95 9.69
C VAL A 195 -4.33 11.43 9.44
N ILE A 196 -3.93 12.27 10.39
CA ILE A 196 -3.97 13.72 10.31
C ILE A 196 -2.59 14.20 9.86
N TYR A 197 -2.55 15.03 8.81
CA TYR A 197 -1.34 15.72 8.40
C TYR A 197 -1.42 17.22 8.71
N LYS A 198 -0.34 17.79 9.23
CA LYS A 198 -0.17 19.24 9.38
C LYS A 198 0.74 19.78 8.27
N ASP A 199 0.43 20.99 7.79
CA ASP A 199 1.40 21.83 7.07
C ASP A 199 2.25 22.55 8.11
N GLU A 200 3.54 22.76 7.82
CA GLU A 200 4.51 23.33 8.77
C GLU A 200 4.15 24.73 9.32
N GLU A 201 3.14 25.40 8.75
CA GLU A 201 2.75 26.78 9.13
C GLU A 201 1.28 26.94 9.58
N ASP A 202 0.46 25.89 9.53
CA ASP A 202 -0.96 26.00 9.89
C ASP A 202 -1.54 24.61 10.24
N ILE A 203 -2.19 24.49 11.39
CA ILE A 203 -2.87 23.26 11.83
C ILE A 203 -4.11 23.07 10.95
N ARG A 204 -3.90 22.56 9.75
CA ARG A 204 -4.99 22.24 8.83
C ARG A 204 -5.34 20.79 9.02
N ASP A 205 -6.57 20.56 9.46
CA ASP A 205 -7.17 19.25 9.43
C ASP A 205 -7.27 18.77 7.98
N THR A 206 -6.31 17.93 7.56
CA THR A 206 -6.22 17.32 6.23
C THR A 206 -6.81 15.91 6.19
N THR A 207 -7.57 15.50 7.21
CA THR A 207 -8.17 14.14 7.38
C THR A 207 -8.92 13.58 6.17
N ALA A 208 -9.16 14.39 5.14
CA ALA A 208 -9.41 13.88 3.81
C ALA A 208 -8.74 14.79 2.76
N TRP A 209 -7.99 14.20 1.81
CA TRP A 209 -7.43 14.92 0.65
C TRP A 209 -8.48 15.76 -0.09
N SER A 210 -9.75 15.35 -0.01
CA SER A 210 -10.93 16.07 -0.52
C SER A 210 -11.11 17.48 0.05
N LYS A 211 -10.55 17.76 1.24
CA LYS A 211 -10.50 19.10 1.85
C LYS A 211 -9.50 20.01 1.14
N LEU A 212 -8.42 19.46 0.59
CA LEU A 212 -7.38 20.20 -0.15
C LEU A 212 -7.76 20.39 -1.62
N PHE A 213 -8.28 19.33 -2.24
CA PHE A 213 -8.68 19.34 -3.65
C PHE A 213 -9.74 18.30 -3.96
N LYS A 214 -10.56 18.57 -4.97
CA LYS A 214 -11.48 17.61 -5.58
C LYS A 214 -10.85 17.05 -6.84
N SER A 215 -10.57 15.76 -6.88
CA SER A 215 -10.14 15.07 -8.09
C SER A 215 -11.34 14.46 -8.81
N VAL A 216 -11.38 14.59 -10.13
CA VAL A 216 -12.35 13.87 -10.98
C VAL A 216 -11.91 12.42 -11.19
N ARG A 217 -10.60 12.13 -11.14
CA ARG A 217 -10.05 10.81 -11.41
C ARG A 217 -8.74 10.57 -10.70
N ILE A 218 -8.67 9.47 -9.94
CA ILE A 218 -7.39 8.89 -9.52
C ILE A 218 -6.79 8.19 -10.74
N ALA A 219 -5.55 8.53 -11.10
CA ALA A 219 -4.88 7.85 -12.21
C ALA A 219 -4.66 6.38 -11.84
N LYS A 220 -5.37 5.46 -12.49
CA LYS A 220 -4.97 4.05 -12.49
C LYS A 220 -3.63 3.98 -13.21
N GLN A 221 -2.54 3.76 -12.47
CA GLN A 221 -1.22 3.69 -13.09
C GLN A 221 -1.15 2.48 -14.02
N GLN A 222 -0.76 2.74 -15.26
CA GLN A 222 -0.47 1.72 -16.25
C GLN A 222 0.88 1.07 -15.90
N ASN A 223 0.86 -0.19 -15.46
CA ASN A 223 2.04 -1.03 -15.48
C ASN A 223 2.43 -1.30 -16.96
N GLY A 224 3.40 -0.54 -17.48
CA GLY A 224 4.26 -0.91 -18.62
C GLY A 224 3.68 -0.83 -20.05
N MET A 225 4.40 -0.07 -20.89
CA MET A 225 4.49 -0.14 -22.37
C MET A 225 3.34 0.38 -23.28
N TYR A 226 3.45 1.68 -23.64
CA TYR A 226 3.19 2.33 -24.96
C TYR A 226 1.83 2.23 -25.68
N PRO A 227 1.49 3.20 -26.57
CA PRO A 227 0.28 4.00 -26.46
C PRO A 227 -0.75 3.70 -27.56
N THR A 228 -2.01 4.04 -27.31
CA THR A 228 -2.95 4.31 -28.40
C THR A 228 -3.88 5.47 -28.07
N GLN A 229 -3.58 6.59 -28.75
CA GLN A 229 -4.40 7.77 -29.05
C GLN A 229 -4.71 8.78 -27.92
N GLY A 230 -3.98 9.91 -27.98
CA GLY A 230 -3.97 11.01 -27.01
C GLY A 230 -5.09 12.06 -27.16
N PRO A 231 -4.95 13.20 -26.46
CA PRO A 231 -4.08 14.27 -26.96
C PRO A 231 -2.87 14.54 -26.04
N PRO A 232 -1.96 15.44 -26.45
CA PRO A 232 -0.82 15.20 -27.34
C PRO A 232 0.37 14.50 -26.66
N LYS A 233 1.30 14.06 -27.52
CA LYS A 233 2.48 13.23 -27.26
C LYS A 233 3.39 13.77 -26.14
N LEU A 234 3.38 13.10 -24.98
CA LEU A 234 4.51 13.09 -24.04
C LEU A 234 5.64 12.20 -24.62
N GLN A 235 6.41 12.76 -25.56
CA GLN A 235 7.65 12.12 -26.01
C GLN A 235 8.72 12.25 -24.92
N HIS A 236 9.02 11.13 -24.25
CA HIS A 236 10.38 10.68 -23.95
C HIS A 236 11.43 11.75 -23.62
N ARG A 237 11.32 12.44 -22.47
CA ARG A 237 12.44 13.19 -21.87
C ARG A 237 12.37 13.25 -20.35
N TYR A 238 12.06 12.14 -19.69
CA TYR A 238 12.23 12.02 -18.23
C TYR A 238 13.02 10.78 -17.87
N HIS A 239 14.28 10.79 -18.29
CA HIS A 239 15.38 10.22 -17.51
C HIS A 239 16.58 11.14 -17.73
N ALA A 240 16.48 12.37 -17.23
CA ALA A 240 17.71 12.99 -16.74
C ALA A 240 18.14 12.08 -15.58
N SER A 241 19.16 11.27 -15.81
CA SER A 241 19.82 10.50 -14.76
C SER A 241 20.33 11.49 -13.73
N SER A 242 19.49 11.74 -12.72
CA SER A 242 19.85 12.50 -11.55
C SER A 242 21.06 11.80 -10.94
N LEU A 243 22.16 12.55 -10.80
CA LEU A 243 23.36 12.11 -10.07
C LEU A 243 23.08 11.98 -8.56
N ALA A 244 21.86 12.29 -8.10
CA ALA A 244 21.44 11.99 -6.75
C ALA A 244 21.34 10.46 -6.57
N PRO A 245 21.99 9.88 -5.56
CA PRO A 245 21.90 8.44 -5.31
C PRO A 245 20.44 8.01 -5.12
N ASN A 246 20.10 6.77 -5.51
CA ASN A 246 18.72 6.26 -5.56
C ASN A 246 17.91 6.39 -4.25
N HIS A 247 18.56 6.64 -3.11
CA HIS A 247 17.89 6.88 -1.83
C HIS A 247 17.32 8.30 -1.68
N TRP A 248 17.74 9.26 -2.52
CA TRP A 248 17.30 10.65 -2.48
C TRP A 248 16.08 10.96 -3.36
N GLN A 249 15.65 10.02 -4.22
CA GLN A 249 14.46 10.22 -5.04
C GLN A 249 13.20 9.92 -4.21
N PRO A 250 12.19 10.81 -4.22
CA PRO A 250 10.97 10.61 -3.46
C PRO A 250 10.15 9.45 -4.04
N CYS A 251 9.51 8.69 -3.16
CA CYS A 251 8.67 7.56 -3.55
C CYS A 251 7.27 8.07 -3.89
N ILE A 252 6.85 7.92 -5.15
CA ILE A 252 5.50 8.34 -5.58
C ILE A 252 4.47 7.39 -4.97
N LEU A 253 3.56 7.96 -4.19
CA LEU A 253 2.50 7.24 -3.50
C LEU A 253 1.21 7.19 -4.33
N ARG A 254 0.73 8.34 -4.81
CA ARG A 254 -0.53 8.47 -5.57
C ARG A 254 -0.46 9.62 -6.57
N ASN A 255 -1.25 9.52 -7.63
CA ASN A 255 -1.44 10.58 -8.63
C ASN A 255 -2.94 10.88 -8.80
N TYR A 256 -3.29 12.16 -8.70
CA TYR A 256 -4.64 12.66 -8.87
C TYR A 256 -4.72 13.51 -10.14
N MET A 257 -5.72 13.29 -10.98
CA MET A 257 -5.87 14.01 -12.24
C MET A 257 -7.08 14.94 -12.18
N GLN A 258 -7.04 16.00 -13.00
CA GLN A 258 -8.13 16.95 -13.20
C GLN A 258 -8.68 17.45 -11.87
N CYS A 259 -7.80 18.07 -11.10
CA CYS A 259 -8.08 18.50 -9.74
C CYS A 259 -8.55 19.94 -9.70
N ARG A 260 -9.48 20.25 -8.80
CA ARG A 260 -9.82 21.62 -8.41
C ARG A 260 -9.50 21.82 -6.95
N LEU A 261 -8.72 22.85 -6.64
CA LEU A 261 -8.40 23.19 -5.26
C LEU A 261 -9.66 23.68 -4.56
N THR A 262 -9.86 23.22 -3.33
CA THR A 262 -11.01 23.62 -2.49
C THR A 262 -10.65 24.70 -1.50
N MET A 263 -9.35 24.95 -1.31
CA MET A 263 -8.84 26.00 -0.43
C MET A 263 -7.63 26.71 -1.05
N THR A 264 -7.33 27.89 -0.52
CA THR A 264 -6.12 28.64 -0.85
C THR A 264 -4.92 28.03 -0.14
N MET A 265 -3.81 27.90 -0.86
CA MET A 265 -2.58 27.27 -0.37
C MET A 265 -1.58 28.35 0.02
N ASN A 266 -1.25 28.50 1.30
CA ASN A 266 -0.47 29.64 1.81
C ASN A 266 0.92 29.79 1.15
N LYS A 267 1.57 28.67 0.78
CA LYS A 267 2.94 28.63 0.23
C LYS A 267 3.02 28.64 -1.30
N THR A 268 1.88 28.72 -1.98
CA THR A 268 1.86 28.69 -3.46
C THR A 268 0.94 29.80 -3.97
N SER A 269 1.13 30.24 -5.20
CA SER A 269 0.22 31.18 -5.86
C SER A 269 -1.13 30.53 -6.25
N LEU A 270 -1.49 29.41 -5.62
CA LEU A 270 -2.68 28.63 -5.91
C LEU A 270 -3.81 29.01 -4.96
N ALA A 271 -4.91 29.47 -5.55
CA ALA A 271 -6.11 29.88 -4.83
C ALA A 271 -7.19 28.79 -4.83
N ALA A 272 -8.14 28.89 -3.90
CA ALA A 272 -9.35 28.08 -3.95
C ALA A 272 -10.06 28.25 -5.31
N GLY A 273 -10.47 27.13 -5.92
CA GLY A 273 -11.11 27.11 -7.24
C GLY A 273 -10.15 26.92 -8.42
N ASP A 274 -8.84 27.10 -8.22
CA ASP A 274 -7.83 26.87 -9.25
C ASP A 274 -7.90 25.43 -9.78
N TYR A 275 -7.77 25.32 -11.09
CA TYR A 275 -7.64 24.04 -11.78
C TYR A 275 -6.17 23.63 -11.86
N VAL A 276 -5.91 22.36 -11.54
CA VAL A 276 -4.60 21.73 -11.59
C VAL A 276 -4.76 20.43 -12.38
N ASP A 277 -3.95 20.23 -13.42
CA ASP A 277 -4.10 19.08 -14.30
C ASP A 277 -3.76 17.77 -13.59
N HIS A 278 -2.72 17.78 -12.76
CA HIS A 278 -2.46 16.67 -11.86
C HIS A 278 -1.74 17.08 -10.58
N ILE A 279 -1.93 16.27 -9.53
CA ILE A 279 -1.26 16.37 -8.26
C ILE A 279 -0.50 15.06 -8.04
N GLU A 280 0.80 15.17 -7.84
CA GLU A 280 1.68 14.06 -7.46
C GLU A 280 1.86 14.06 -5.94
N MET A 281 1.53 12.94 -5.30
CA MET A 281 1.81 12.70 -3.90
C MET A 281 3.04 11.81 -3.79
N SER A 282 4.06 12.27 -3.05
CA SER A 282 5.31 11.55 -2.90
C SER A 282 5.84 11.66 -1.48
N GLU A 283 6.39 10.57 -0.95
CA GLU A 283 7.03 10.54 0.36
C GLU A 283 8.55 10.65 0.21
N HIS A 284 9.19 11.40 1.09
CA HIS A 284 10.65 11.40 1.16
C HIS A 284 11.15 10.06 1.73
N ARG A 285 12.19 9.46 1.16
CA ARG A 285 12.62 8.10 1.56
C ARG A 285 13.24 8.03 2.97
N GLU A 286 13.72 9.14 3.50
CA GLU A 286 14.40 9.20 4.81
C GLU A 286 13.65 10.03 5.86
N SER A 287 12.54 10.67 5.48
CA SER A 287 11.71 11.43 6.42
C SER A 287 10.24 11.07 6.26
N ASP A 288 9.43 11.43 7.25
CA ASP A 288 8.00 11.14 7.30
C ASP A 288 7.17 12.20 6.59
N MET A 289 7.84 13.05 5.80
CA MET A 289 7.20 14.14 5.08
C MET A 289 6.58 13.63 3.78
N ILE A 290 5.32 14.00 3.59
CA ILE A 290 4.60 13.86 2.33
C ILE A 290 4.64 15.17 1.58
N ARG A 291 5.02 15.11 0.32
CA ARG A 291 4.93 16.22 -0.62
C ARG A 291 3.71 16.05 -1.52
N LEU A 292 2.92 17.11 -1.65
CA LEU A 292 1.93 17.27 -2.73
C LEU A 292 2.46 18.28 -3.74
N ALA A 293 2.82 17.84 -4.94
CA ALA A 293 3.26 18.72 -6.01
C ALA A 293 2.13 18.95 -7.01
N PHE A 294 1.89 20.21 -7.38
CA PHE A 294 0.78 20.64 -8.23
C PHE A 294 1.31 21.01 -9.62
N TYR A 295 0.70 20.46 -10.66
CA TYR A 295 1.19 20.61 -12.04
C TYR A 295 0.13 21.18 -12.99
N ASP A 296 0.57 21.97 -13.96
CA ASP A 296 -0.25 22.38 -15.10
C ASP A 296 -0.27 21.30 -16.21
N ALA A 297 -1.04 21.55 -17.27
CA ALA A 297 -1.17 20.68 -18.44
C ALA A 297 0.16 20.43 -19.16
N ASN A 298 1.12 21.35 -19.02
CA ASN A 298 2.44 21.27 -19.60
C ASN A 298 3.46 20.63 -18.65
N THR A 299 3.00 20.00 -17.55
CA THR A 299 3.83 19.37 -16.53
C THR A 299 4.78 20.32 -15.80
N ASN A 300 4.52 21.63 -15.83
CA ASN A 300 5.24 22.58 -15.01
C ASN A 300 4.71 22.56 -13.58
N ILE A 301 5.62 22.52 -12.62
CA ILE A 301 5.26 22.64 -11.20
C ILE A 301 4.74 24.05 -10.96
N ARG A 302 3.47 24.17 -10.57
CA ARG A 302 2.85 25.42 -10.14
C ARG A 302 3.09 25.73 -8.65
N GLY A 303 3.43 24.70 -7.86
CA GLY A 303 3.74 24.81 -6.44
C GLY A 303 3.79 23.44 -5.77
N TYR A 304 4.08 23.42 -4.47
CA TYR A 304 4.00 22.21 -3.65
C TYR A 304 3.61 22.52 -2.21
N LEU A 305 3.11 21.50 -1.50
CA LEU A 305 2.92 21.49 -0.05
C LEU A 305 3.77 20.39 0.55
N LEU A 306 4.34 20.66 1.73
CA LEU A 306 5.00 19.66 2.57
C LEU A 306 4.13 19.44 3.80
N LEU A 307 3.88 18.17 4.09
CA LEU A 307 2.96 17.73 5.11
C LEU A 307 3.68 16.77 6.03
N SER A 308 3.58 16.99 7.34
CA SER A 308 4.07 16.08 8.38
C SER A 308 2.90 15.36 9.04
N GLU A 309 3.08 14.11 9.40
CA GLU A 309 2.12 13.36 10.21
C GLU A 309 2.01 13.99 11.60
N ASP A 310 0.77 14.23 12.03
CA ASP A 310 0.47 14.92 13.27
C ASP A 310 -0.23 14.03 14.30
N GLY A 311 -1.12 13.15 13.83
CA GLY A 311 -1.78 12.20 14.72
C GLY A 311 -2.79 11.32 14.00
N VAL A 312 -3.61 10.62 14.78
CA VAL A 312 -4.66 9.71 14.28
C VAL A 312 -6.01 10.02 14.92
N LEU A 313 -7.04 10.20 14.10
CA LEU A 313 -8.44 10.32 14.52
C LEU A 313 -9.15 8.97 14.36
N TRP A 314 -9.57 8.34 15.45
CA TRP A 314 -10.24 7.03 15.41
C TRP A 314 -11.65 7.09 14.85
N TRP A 315 -12.09 5.99 14.25
CA TRP A 315 -13.49 5.83 13.87
C TRP A 315 -14.31 5.44 15.10
N ASP A 316 -15.42 6.16 15.30
CA ASP A 316 -16.47 5.82 16.26
C ASP A 316 -17.23 4.54 15.84
#